data_AF-A0A0R1U4M0-F1
#
_entry.id   AF-A0A0R1U4M0-F1
#
_cell.length_a   1.000
_cell.length_b   1.000
_cell.length_c   1.000
_cell.angle_alpha   90.00
_cell.angle_beta   90.00
_cell.angle_gamma   90.00
#
_symmetry.space_group_name_H-M   'P 1'
#
loop_
_entity.id
_entity.type
_entity.pdbx_description
1 polymer ?
#
loop_
_entity_poly.entity_id
_entity_poly.type
_entity_poly.pdbx_seq_one_letter_code
_entity_poly.pdbx_strand_id
1 'polypeptide(L)'
;MSSLQNSIKKSYSNDVQHYLECTEQIYPPIWLVMNELTLGTSIHLYKLMSKSNKREISDYFGCKSDELVSWLESINLIRNICCHNGILSDFKLRTKAKIPKEYKTNSSLGNILLKNDSGIYTNRLAFQLCVIVKLMSKINNKYAYKDLKISIKKLLDSHTTPEYYGFQNAEAIDKLFDLNSTESTDTLIAY
;
A
#
# COMPACT_ATOMS: atom_id res chain seq x y z
N MET A 1 8.10 17.07 14.06
CA MET A 1 9.51 17.31 13.67
C MET A 1 10.51 16.66 14.63
N SER A 2 10.32 16.74 15.95
CA SER A 2 11.23 16.15 16.96
C SER A 2 11.39 14.62 16.88
N SER A 3 10.35 13.90 16.47
CA SER A 3 10.39 12.43 16.30
C SER A 3 11.36 11.98 15.21
N LEU A 4 11.36 12.67 14.05
CA LEU A 4 12.26 12.36 12.93
C LEU A 4 13.72 12.61 13.30
N GLN A 5 14.01 13.74 13.96
CA GLN A 5 15.36 14.05 14.44
C GLN A 5 15.87 12.99 15.43
N ASN A 6 15.00 12.53 16.34
CA ASN A 6 15.35 11.47 17.27
C ASN A 6 15.55 10.11 16.58
N SER A 7 14.83 9.82 15.49
CA SER A 7 15.05 8.62 14.68
C SER A 7 16.39 8.66 13.95
N ILE A 8 16.75 9.80 13.34
CA ILE A 8 18.01 9.97 12.62
C ILE A 8 19.20 9.88 13.59
N LYS A 9 19.13 10.54 14.75
CA LYS A 9 20.17 10.43 15.79
C LYS A 9 20.37 9.01 16.34
N LYS A 10 19.37 8.14 16.23
CA LYS A 10 19.42 6.75 16.67
C LYS A 10 19.68 5.78 15.52
N SER A 11 19.86 6.28 14.31
CA SER A 11 20.12 5.43 13.15
C SER A 11 21.55 4.86 13.21
N TYR A 12 21.67 3.60 12.81
CA TYR A 12 22.95 2.90 12.68
C TYR A 12 23.47 2.94 11.23
N SER A 13 22.84 3.71 10.34
CA SER A 13 23.31 3.87 8.97
C SER A 13 24.68 4.57 8.96
N ASN A 14 25.64 3.98 8.23
CA ASN A 14 26.99 4.55 8.07
C ASN A 14 26.95 5.97 7.51
N ASP A 15 26.02 6.26 6.59
CA ASP A 15 25.87 7.59 6.00
C ASP A 15 25.38 8.62 7.03
N VAL A 16 24.49 8.19 7.94
CA VAL A 16 23.97 9.05 9.01
C VAL A 16 25.02 9.28 10.08
N GLN A 17 25.78 8.25 10.47
CA GLN A 17 26.87 8.39 11.44
C GLN A 17 27.96 9.31 10.89
N HIS A 18 28.37 9.11 9.64
CA HIS A 18 29.35 9.98 8.98
C HIS A 18 28.86 11.43 8.90
N TYR A 19 27.59 11.66 8.57
CA TYR A 19 27.01 13.00 8.55
C TYR A 19 26.99 13.67 9.94
N LEU A 20 26.64 12.93 10.99
CA LEU A 20 26.60 13.44 12.36
C LEU A 20 28.00 13.72 12.92
N GLU A 21 29.02 12.99 12.48
CA GLU A 21 30.42 13.19 12.88
C GLU A 21 31.07 14.38 12.14
N CYS A 22 30.71 14.60 10.87
CA CYS A 22 31.35 15.61 10.02
C CYS A 22 30.62 16.96 9.98
N THR A 23 29.45 17.11 10.61
CA THR A 23 28.65 18.34 10.50
C THR A 23 28.05 18.80 11.83
N GLU A 24 28.08 20.12 12.07
CA GLU A 24 27.34 20.78 13.17
C GLU A 24 25.93 21.21 12.73
N GLN A 25 25.50 20.85 11.53
CA GLN A 25 24.20 21.26 10.99
C GLN A 25 23.05 20.56 11.72
N ILE A 26 22.12 21.37 12.22
CA ILE A 26 20.96 20.93 13.02
C ILE A 26 20.00 20.04 12.19
N TYR A 27 19.98 20.20 10.86
CA TYR A 27 19.07 19.49 9.96
C TYR A 27 19.84 18.69 8.90
N PRO A 28 19.57 17.38 8.76
CA PRO A 28 20.17 16.56 7.72
C PRO A 28 19.63 16.92 6.32
N PRO A 29 20.42 16.70 5.25
CA PRO A 29 19.98 16.91 3.88
C PRO A 29 18.84 15.95 3.52
N ILE A 30 18.01 16.36 2.56
CA ILE A 30 16.78 15.64 2.19
C ILE A 30 17.08 14.19 1.78
N TRP A 31 18.14 13.93 1.01
CA TRP A 31 18.49 12.57 0.59
C TRP A 31 18.76 11.64 1.78
N LEU A 32 19.40 12.14 2.83
CA LEU A 32 19.71 11.39 4.04
C LEU A 32 18.44 11.15 4.87
N VAL A 33 17.57 12.15 4.95
CA VAL A 33 16.25 12.00 5.58
C VAL A 33 15.44 10.92 4.87
N MET A 34 15.40 10.94 3.53
CA MET A 34 14.63 10.00 2.73
C MET A 34 15.05 8.54 2.95
N ASN A 35 16.34 8.28 3.17
CA ASN A 35 16.86 6.95 3.47
C ASN A 35 16.40 6.41 4.84
N GLU A 36 16.16 7.30 5.80
CA GLU A 36 15.75 6.97 7.16
C GLU A 36 14.23 6.99 7.38
N LEU A 37 13.46 7.37 6.36
CA LEU A 37 12.01 7.44 6.46
C LEU A 37 11.39 6.04 6.47
N THR A 38 10.76 5.70 7.58
CA THR A 38 9.82 4.57 7.62
C THR A 38 8.56 4.91 6.84
N LEU A 39 7.86 3.89 6.33
CA LEU A 39 6.56 4.06 5.67
C LEU A 39 5.58 4.89 6.52
N GLY A 40 5.52 4.64 7.83
CA GLY A 40 4.67 5.39 8.75
C GLY A 40 5.03 6.88 8.82
N THR A 41 6.32 7.20 8.85
CA THR A 41 6.79 8.60 8.84
C THR A 41 6.52 9.28 7.50
N SER A 42 6.71 8.58 6.38
CA SER A 42 6.37 9.09 5.03
C SER A 42 4.89 9.44 4.91
N ILE A 43 4.01 8.58 5.43
CA ILE A 43 2.56 8.83 5.46
C ILE A 43 2.23 10.04 6.33
N HIS A 44 2.89 10.17 7.49
CA HIS A 44 2.70 11.33 8.34
C HIS A 44 3.13 12.62 7.64
N LEU A 45 4.27 12.62 6.93
CA LEU A 45 4.73 13.75 6.15
C LEU A 45 3.72 14.11 5.05
N TYR A 46 3.22 13.11 4.30
CA TYR A 46 2.17 13.32 3.31
C TYR A 46 0.92 13.98 3.91
N LYS A 47 0.49 13.56 5.11
CA LYS A 47 -0.63 14.18 5.83
C LYS A 47 -0.37 15.63 6.27
N LEU A 48 0.88 16.05 6.43
CA LEU A 48 1.23 17.43 6.78
C LEU A 48 1.36 18.35 5.55
N MET A 49 1.43 17.79 4.34
CA MET A 49 1.53 18.57 3.12
C MET A 49 0.30 19.48 2.89
N SER A 50 0.53 20.55 2.12
CA SER A 50 -0.53 21.43 1.64
C SER A 50 -1.57 20.66 0.82
N LYS A 51 -2.78 21.22 0.72
CA LYS A 51 -3.86 20.62 -0.09
C LYS A 51 -3.48 20.48 -1.56
N SER A 52 -2.71 21.43 -2.11
CA SER A 52 -2.23 21.39 -3.50
C SER A 52 -1.34 20.17 -3.75
N ASN A 53 -0.34 19.96 -2.89
CA ASN A 53 0.65 18.89 -3.06
C ASN A 53 0.00 17.52 -2.83
N LYS A 54 -0.91 17.43 -1.85
CA LYS A 54 -1.69 16.20 -1.65
C LYS A 54 -2.52 15.83 -2.88
N ARG A 55 -3.13 16.84 -3.51
CA ARG A 55 -3.93 16.67 -4.72
C ARG A 55 -3.08 16.22 -5.90
N GLU A 56 -1.96 16.89 -6.13
CA GLU A 56 -1.01 16.54 -7.20
C GLU A 56 -0.58 15.06 -7.11
N ILE A 57 -0.20 14.62 -5.91
CA ILE A 57 0.18 13.22 -5.68
C ILE A 57 -1.03 12.27 -5.85
N SER A 58 -2.21 12.63 -5.36
CA SER A 58 -3.39 11.76 -5.48
C SER A 58 -3.90 11.64 -6.91
N ASP A 59 -3.79 12.72 -7.69
CA ASP A 59 -4.17 12.77 -9.09
C ASP A 59 -3.30 11.84 -9.94
N TYR A 60 -2.00 11.73 -9.64
CA TYR A 60 -1.11 10.74 -10.26
C TYR A 60 -1.62 9.30 -10.10
N PHE A 61 -2.15 8.96 -8.91
CA PHE A 61 -2.73 7.66 -8.62
C PHE A 61 -4.20 7.51 -9.08
N GLY A 62 -4.77 8.54 -9.71
CA GLY A 62 -6.16 8.54 -10.18
C GLY A 62 -7.20 8.46 -9.05
N CYS A 63 -6.90 9.03 -7.89
CA CYS A 63 -7.76 8.94 -6.70
C CYS A 63 -7.88 10.29 -5.97
N LYS A 64 -8.83 10.39 -5.04
CA LYS A 64 -8.91 11.59 -4.20
C LYS A 64 -7.87 11.54 -3.08
N SER A 65 -7.42 12.70 -2.62
CA SER A 65 -6.39 12.78 -1.57
C SER A 65 -6.80 12.09 -0.26
N ASP A 66 -8.08 12.13 0.10
CA ASP A 66 -8.63 11.43 1.27
C ASP A 66 -8.71 9.91 1.08
N GLU A 67 -8.89 9.43 -0.14
CA GLU A 67 -8.79 8.01 -0.50
C GLU A 67 -7.34 7.54 -0.38
N LEU A 68 -6.39 8.29 -0.94
CA LEU A 68 -4.97 7.94 -0.89
C LEU A 68 -4.43 7.86 0.55
N VAL A 69 -4.77 8.84 1.41
CA VAL A 69 -4.39 8.78 2.84
C VAL A 69 -4.91 7.49 3.47
N SER A 70 -6.19 7.17 3.23
CA SER A 70 -6.84 5.99 3.80
C SER A 70 -6.19 4.68 3.34
N TRP A 71 -5.79 4.62 2.06
CA TRP A 71 -5.07 3.49 1.47
C TRP A 71 -3.69 3.29 2.08
N LEU A 72 -2.91 4.37 2.18
CA LEU A 72 -1.56 4.33 2.73
C LEU A 72 -1.58 3.92 4.21
N GLU A 73 -2.52 4.44 5.00
CA GLU A 73 -2.71 4.03 6.40
C GLU A 73 -3.05 2.54 6.52
N SER A 74 -3.91 2.03 5.63
CA SER A 74 -4.28 0.62 5.59
C SER A 74 -3.08 -0.28 5.28
N ILE A 75 -2.22 0.11 4.34
CA ILE A 75 -0.99 -0.62 4.00
C ILE A 75 -0.03 -0.62 5.19
N ASN A 76 0.16 0.53 5.84
CA ASN A 76 1.03 0.64 7.01
C ASN A 76 0.53 -0.22 8.18
N LEU A 77 -0.78 -0.29 8.40
CA LEU A 77 -1.38 -1.15 9.41
C LEU A 77 -1.12 -2.64 9.10
N ILE A 78 -1.30 -3.08 7.86
CA ILE A 78 -0.98 -4.46 7.47
C ILE A 78 0.50 -4.77 7.69
N ARG A 79 1.39 -3.89 7.23
CA ARG A 79 2.83 -4.05 7.41
C ARG A 79 3.18 -4.24 8.90
N ASN A 80 2.57 -3.44 9.77
CA ASN A 80 2.79 -3.56 11.22
C ASN A 80 2.26 -4.88 11.77
N ILE A 81 1.10 -5.34 11.33
CA ILE A 81 0.54 -6.63 11.75
C ILE A 81 1.41 -7.79 11.28
N CYS A 82 1.90 -7.78 10.04
CA CYS A 82 2.83 -8.81 9.56
C CYS A 82 4.09 -8.91 10.45
N CYS A 83 4.60 -7.76 10.88
CA CYS A 83 5.79 -7.69 11.72
C CYS A 83 5.56 -8.18 13.17
N HIS A 84 4.34 -8.05 13.70
CA HIS A 84 4.04 -8.35 15.10
C HIS A 84 3.27 -9.66 15.31
N ASN A 85 2.35 -10.00 14.41
CA ASN A 85 1.37 -11.08 14.61
C ASN A 85 1.58 -12.29 13.69
N GLY A 86 2.43 -12.20 12.66
CA GLY A 86 2.81 -13.31 11.76
C GLY A 86 1.68 -13.95 10.91
N ILE A 87 0.41 -13.77 11.30
CA ILE A 87 -0.75 -14.45 10.73
C ILE A 87 -1.70 -13.40 10.13
N LEU A 88 -1.63 -13.26 8.81
CA LEU A 88 -2.49 -12.40 8.00
C LEU A 88 -3.92 -12.95 7.83
N SER A 89 -4.14 -14.23 8.15
CA SER A 89 -5.37 -14.94 7.81
C SER A 89 -6.58 -14.56 8.67
N ASP A 90 -6.41 -14.15 9.92
CA ASP A 90 -7.57 -13.83 10.79
C ASP A 90 -8.00 -12.34 10.73
N PHE A 91 -7.65 -11.66 9.64
CA PHE A 91 -7.70 -10.20 9.58
C PHE A 91 -9.00 -9.65 8.98
N LYS A 92 -9.82 -9.02 9.84
CA LYS A 92 -10.83 -8.02 9.44
C LYS A 92 -10.37 -6.66 9.90
N LEU A 93 -10.08 -5.75 8.96
CA LEU A 93 -9.77 -4.36 9.29
C LEU A 93 -10.98 -3.71 9.98
N ARG A 94 -10.82 -3.31 11.25
CA ARG A 94 -11.77 -2.41 11.93
C ARG A 94 -11.86 -1.05 11.22
N THR A 95 -10.77 -0.58 10.64
CA THR A 95 -10.70 0.70 9.92
C THR A 95 -11.12 0.48 8.47
N LYS A 96 -12.29 1.00 8.09
CA LYS A 96 -12.82 0.92 6.73
C LYS A 96 -12.04 1.86 5.81
N ALA A 97 -11.10 1.30 5.04
CA ALA A 97 -10.45 2.05 4.00
C ALA A 97 -11.45 2.37 2.87
N LYS A 98 -11.31 3.55 2.26
CA LYS A 98 -12.24 4.00 1.20
C LYS A 98 -12.07 3.13 -0.04
N ILE A 99 -13.16 2.58 -0.57
CA ILE A 99 -13.06 1.68 -1.73
C ILE A 99 -12.85 2.50 -3.01
N PRO A 100 -11.84 2.18 -3.85
CA PRO A 100 -11.64 2.87 -5.11
C PRO A 100 -12.87 2.71 -6.02
N LYS A 101 -13.25 3.79 -6.71
CA LYS A 101 -14.47 3.84 -7.51
C LYS A 101 -14.54 2.77 -8.59
N GLU A 102 -13.41 2.44 -9.21
CA GLU A 102 -13.30 1.45 -10.29
C GLU A 102 -13.76 0.04 -9.87
N TYR A 103 -13.57 -0.31 -8.59
CA TYR A 103 -14.00 -1.60 -8.02
C TYR A 103 -15.48 -1.58 -7.59
N LYS A 104 -16.15 -0.42 -7.60
CA LYS A 104 -17.59 -0.25 -7.31
C LYS A 104 -18.45 -0.42 -8.56
N THR A 105 -17.91 -0.07 -9.73
CA THR A 105 -18.59 -0.14 -11.02
C THR A 105 -18.42 -1.50 -11.68
N ASN A 106 -19.32 -1.87 -12.60
CA ASN A 106 -19.23 -3.08 -13.47
C ASN A 106 -18.05 -3.00 -14.49
N SER A 107 -16.92 -2.43 -14.10
CA SER A 107 -15.68 -2.48 -14.86
C SER A 107 -15.11 -3.90 -14.82
N SER A 108 -14.04 -4.18 -15.58
CA SER A 108 -13.29 -5.45 -15.50
C SER A 108 -12.82 -5.81 -14.08
N LEU A 109 -12.84 -4.85 -13.14
CA LEU A 109 -12.48 -4.97 -11.73
C LEU A 109 -13.68 -5.21 -10.79
N GLY A 110 -14.91 -5.09 -11.29
CA GLY A 110 -16.15 -5.02 -10.51
C GLY A 110 -16.55 -6.29 -9.74
N ASN A 111 -15.83 -7.40 -9.94
CA ASN A 111 -16.14 -8.73 -9.39
C ASN A 111 -14.93 -9.39 -8.69
N ILE A 112 -13.95 -8.60 -8.24
CA ILE A 112 -12.80 -9.13 -7.52
C ILE A 112 -13.11 -9.30 -6.03
N LEU A 113 -13.78 -8.30 -5.46
CA LEU A 113 -14.04 -8.19 -4.03
C LEU A 113 -15.40 -8.78 -3.67
N LEU A 114 -15.41 -9.61 -2.63
CA LEU A 114 -16.63 -10.15 -2.05
C LEU A 114 -17.48 -9.03 -1.45
N LYS A 115 -18.77 -9.04 -1.78
CA LYS A 115 -19.81 -8.22 -1.15
C LYS A 115 -20.53 -9.07 -0.11
N ASN A 116 -20.89 -8.47 1.02
CA ASN A 116 -21.81 -9.09 1.97
C ASN A 116 -23.26 -9.04 1.44
N ASP A 117 -24.19 -9.66 2.15
CA ASP A 117 -25.62 -9.73 1.77
C ASP A 117 -26.30 -8.34 1.71
N SER A 118 -25.68 -7.31 2.30
CA SER A 118 -26.11 -5.91 2.23
C SER A 118 -25.43 -5.09 1.11
N GLY A 119 -24.65 -5.74 0.24
CA GLY A 119 -23.97 -5.10 -0.90
C GLY A 119 -22.70 -4.33 -0.53
N ILE A 120 -22.22 -4.43 0.70
CA ILE A 120 -21.01 -3.78 1.22
C ILE A 120 -19.80 -4.71 1.01
N TYR A 121 -18.73 -4.16 0.45
CA TYR A 121 -17.48 -4.90 0.23
C TYR A 121 -16.80 -5.31 1.54
N THR A 122 -16.23 -6.51 1.54
CA THR A 122 -15.48 -7.01 2.70
C THR A 122 -14.12 -6.32 2.83
N ASN A 123 -13.80 -5.88 4.05
CA ASN A 123 -12.53 -5.21 4.38
C ASN A 123 -11.48 -6.24 4.85
N ARG A 124 -11.34 -7.30 4.07
CA ARG A 124 -10.42 -8.43 4.28
C ARG A 124 -9.29 -8.36 3.26
N LEU A 125 -8.26 -9.20 3.41
CA LEU A 125 -6.99 -9.22 2.65
C LEU A 125 -7.11 -8.86 1.16
N ALA A 126 -8.14 -9.35 0.47
CA ALA A 126 -8.40 -9.04 -0.94
C ALA A 126 -8.49 -7.54 -1.23
N PHE A 127 -9.12 -6.76 -0.34
CA PHE A 127 -9.25 -5.32 -0.48
C PHE A 127 -7.89 -4.62 -0.48
N GLN A 128 -7.01 -4.99 0.43
CA GLN A 128 -5.72 -4.33 0.57
C GLN A 128 -4.76 -4.77 -0.53
N LEU A 129 -4.87 -6.02 -1.01
CA LEU A 129 -4.19 -6.46 -2.21
C LEU A 129 -4.64 -5.66 -3.45
N CYS A 130 -5.94 -5.36 -3.58
CA CYS A 130 -6.43 -4.48 -4.65
C CYS A 130 -5.81 -3.09 -4.60
N VAL A 131 -5.76 -2.48 -3.41
CA VAL A 131 -5.13 -1.17 -3.22
C VAL A 131 -3.64 -1.22 -3.56
N ILE A 132 -2.91 -2.26 -3.10
CA ILE A 132 -1.49 -2.43 -3.40
C ILE A 132 -1.25 -2.59 -4.90
N VAL A 133 -2.02 -3.46 -5.57
CA VAL A 133 -1.89 -3.66 -7.02
C VAL A 133 -2.22 -2.37 -7.78
N LYS A 134 -3.28 -1.66 -7.42
CA LYS A 134 -3.63 -0.37 -8.03
C LYS A 134 -2.49 0.64 -7.92
N LEU A 135 -1.97 0.86 -6.71
CA LEU A 135 -0.88 1.82 -6.50
C LEU A 135 0.39 1.38 -7.23
N MET A 136 0.72 0.10 -7.16
CA MET A 136 1.94 -0.43 -7.75
C MET A 136 1.87 -0.44 -9.29
N SER A 137 0.71 -0.61 -9.90
CA SER A 137 0.53 -0.47 -11.35
C SER A 137 0.94 0.91 -11.88
N LYS A 138 0.74 1.97 -11.08
CA LYS A 138 1.16 3.34 -11.39
C LYS A 138 2.64 3.60 -11.08
N ILE A 139 3.24 2.85 -10.16
CA ILE A 139 4.66 3.01 -9.80
C ILE A 139 5.54 2.22 -10.76
N ASN A 140 5.19 0.95 -11.00
CA ASN A 140 5.90 0.01 -11.86
C ASN A 140 4.89 -0.93 -12.53
N ASN A 141 4.47 -0.56 -13.73
CA ASN A 141 3.55 -1.36 -14.56
C ASN A 141 4.13 -2.71 -15.00
N LYS A 142 5.45 -2.92 -14.91
CA LYS A 142 6.12 -4.20 -15.23
C LYS A 142 6.36 -5.08 -14.00
N TYR A 143 5.83 -4.71 -12.84
CA TYR A 143 6.03 -5.51 -11.63
C TYR A 143 5.43 -6.91 -11.78
N ALA A 144 6.26 -7.93 -11.57
CA ALA A 144 5.84 -9.33 -11.67
C ALA A 144 5.22 -9.80 -10.35
N TYR A 145 3.90 -9.94 -10.30
CA TYR A 145 3.17 -10.42 -9.11
C TYR A 145 3.20 -11.94 -8.92
N LYS A 146 4.09 -12.66 -9.62
CA LYS A 146 4.13 -14.13 -9.61
C LYS A 146 4.29 -14.70 -8.20
N ASP A 147 5.24 -14.16 -7.43
CA ASP A 147 5.53 -14.65 -6.08
C ASP A 147 4.40 -14.34 -5.09
N LEU A 148 3.79 -13.16 -5.23
CA LEU A 148 2.62 -12.78 -4.43
C LEU A 148 1.42 -13.69 -4.74
N LYS A 149 1.16 -13.96 -6.02
CA LYS A 149 0.11 -14.87 -6.49
C LYS A 149 0.31 -16.29 -5.95
N ILE A 150 1.53 -16.82 -6.03
CA ILE A 150 1.87 -18.14 -5.45
C ILE A 150 1.67 -18.14 -3.95
N SER A 151 2.11 -17.09 -3.25
CA SER A 151 1.97 -16.99 -1.80
C SER A 151 0.50 -16.98 -1.37
N ILE A 152 -0.36 -16.24 -2.06
CA ILE A 152 -1.80 -16.23 -1.80
C ILE A 152 -2.41 -17.60 -2.08
N LYS A 153 -2.04 -18.27 -3.18
CA LYS A 153 -2.53 -19.63 -3.48
C LYS A 153 -2.11 -20.64 -2.41
N LYS A 154 -0.92 -20.50 -1.81
CA LYS A 154 -0.47 -21.34 -0.68
C LYS A 154 -1.25 -21.09 0.62
N LEU A 155 -1.86 -19.92 0.77
CA LEU A 155 -2.69 -19.59 1.93
C LEU A 155 -4.11 -20.18 1.84
N LEU A 156 -4.50 -20.69 0.67
CA LEU A 156 -5.80 -21.32 0.44
C LEU A 156 -5.73 -22.80 0.83
N ASP A 157 -6.66 -23.21 1.68
CA ASP A 157 -6.87 -24.59 2.11
C ASP A 157 -8.39 -24.82 2.28
N SER A 158 -8.79 -26.04 2.60
CA SER A 158 -10.15 -26.48 2.91
C SER A 158 -10.92 -25.57 3.88
N HIS A 159 -10.22 -24.88 4.79
CA HIS A 159 -10.81 -23.94 5.76
C HIS A 159 -10.58 -22.46 5.44
N THR A 160 -9.63 -22.12 4.58
CA THR A 160 -9.23 -20.74 4.24
C THR A 160 -9.56 -20.43 2.77
N THR A 161 -10.85 -20.43 2.45
CA THR A 161 -11.33 -20.25 1.07
C THR A 161 -11.07 -18.82 0.53
N PRO A 162 -11.17 -18.58 -0.78
CA PRO A 162 -11.05 -17.23 -1.34
C PRO A 162 -12.00 -16.21 -0.67
N GLU A 163 -13.21 -16.63 -0.34
CA GLU A 163 -14.24 -15.83 0.33
C GLU A 163 -13.83 -15.49 1.77
N TYR A 164 -13.13 -16.41 2.44
CA TYR A 164 -12.54 -16.16 3.75
C TYR A 164 -11.53 -15.01 3.72
N TYR A 165 -10.79 -14.82 2.61
CA TYR A 165 -9.90 -13.67 2.41
C TYR A 165 -10.58 -12.45 1.77
N GLY A 166 -11.86 -12.55 1.41
CA GLY A 166 -12.65 -11.47 0.83
C GLY A 166 -12.61 -11.38 -0.70
N PHE A 167 -12.11 -12.41 -1.38
CA PHE A 167 -12.26 -12.57 -2.83
C PHE A 167 -13.63 -13.14 -3.16
N GLN A 168 -14.17 -12.79 -4.33
CA GLN A 168 -15.45 -13.34 -4.77
C GLN A 168 -15.36 -14.84 -5.11
N ASN A 169 -14.24 -15.29 -5.68
CA ASN A 169 -13.95 -16.68 -6.03
C ASN A 169 -12.44 -16.86 -6.31
N ALA A 170 -11.99 -18.07 -6.65
CA ALA A 170 -10.59 -18.33 -6.98
C ALA A 170 -10.12 -17.59 -8.26
N GLU A 171 -11.00 -17.43 -9.26
CA GLU A 171 -10.70 -16.72 -10.52
C GLU A 171 -10.44 -15.23 -10.27
N ALA A 172 -11.08 -14.62 -9.26
CA ALA A 172 -10.86 -13.24 -8.85
C ALA A 172 -9.41 -12.98 -8.42
N ILE A 173 -8.73 -14.00 -7.88
CA ILE A 173 -7.31 -13.91 -7.50
C ILE A 173 -6.45 -13.82 -8.77
N ASP A 174 -6.74 -14.63 -9.79
CA ASP A 174 -6.02 -14.58 -11.06
C ASP A 174 -6.29 -13.24 -11.77
N LYS A 175 -7.56 -12.83 -11.86
CA LYS A 175 -7.98 -11.53 -12.41
C LYS A 175 -7.27 -10.36 -11.74
N LEU A 176 -7.10 -10.37 -10.42
CA LEU A 176 -6.42 -9.29 -9.69
C LEU A 176 -4.98 -9.04 -10.19
N PHE A 177 -4.24 -10.10 -10.52
CA PHE A 177 -2.82 -9.97 -10.88
C PHE A 177 -2.60 -9.83 -12.39
N ASP A 178 -3.55 -10.28 -13.21
CA ASP A 178 -3.44 -10.23 -14.67
C ASP A 178 -3.75 -8.84 -15.26
N LEU A 179 -4.35 -7.94 -14.47
CA LEU A 179 -4.71 -6.56 -14.84
C LEU A 179 -3.55 -5.64 -15.24
N ASN A 180 -2.32 -6.00 -14.88
CA ASN A 180 -1.13 -5.19 -15.18
C ASN A 180 -0.63 -5.35 -16.63
N SER A 181 -1.26 -6.21 -17.42
CA SER A 181 -0.85 -6.47 -18.80
C SER A 181 -1.39 -5.44 -19.82
N THR A 182 -2.33 -4.57 -19.44
CA THR A 182 -3.14 -3.81 -20.42
C THR A 182 -3.18 -2.28 -20.30
N GLU A 183 -2.74 -1.64 -19.21
CA GLU A 183 -2.76 -0.17 -19.11
C GLU A 183 -1.35 0.43 -19.10
N SER A 184 -0.88 0.73 -20.31
CA SER A 184 0.34 1.49 -20.58
C SER A 184 0.00 2.98 -20.63
N THR A 185 0.59 3.79 -19.74
CA THR A 185 1.25 5.10 -19.99
C THR A 185 1.50 5.78 -18.64
N ASP A 186 2.73 6.25 -18.45
CA ASP A 186 3.31 6.94 -17.28
C ASP A 186 3.73 6.04 -16.11
N THR A 187 5.03 5.74 -16.10
CA THR A 187 5.72 4.96 -15.04
C THR A 187 6.80 5.85 -14.45
N LEU A 188 6.93 5.92 -13.12
CA LEU A 188 7.98 6.70 -12.45
C LEU A 188 9.38 6.10 -12.61
N ILE A 189 9.46 4.82 -12.98
CA ILE A 189 10.74 4.10 -13.16
C ILE A 189 10.83 3.66 -14.62
N ALA A 190 11.56 4.44 -15.42
CA ALA A 190 12.09 3.96 -16.68
C ALA A 190 13.33 3.12 -16.34
N TYR A 191 13.22 1.79 -16.46
CA TYR A 191 14.38 0.92 -16.58
C TYR A 191 14.91 0.97 -18.01
#